data_AF-A0A2X2IJ62-F1
#
_entry.id   AF-A0A2X2IJ62-F1
#
_cell.length_a   1.000
_cell.length_b   1.000
_cell.length_c   1.000
_cell.angle_alpha   90.00
_cell.angle_beta   90.00
_cell.angle_gamma   90.00
#
_symmetry.space_group_name_H-M   'P 1'
#
loop_
_entity.id
_entity.type
_entity.pdbx_description
1 polymer ?
#
loop_
_entity_poly.entity_id
_entity_poly.type
_entity_poly.pdbx_seq_one_letter_code
_entity_poly.pdbx_strand_id
1 'polypeptide(L)'
;MILTPIRRYGAMILMLLTLVFSSEVLAKTHTTTASQKSHLTKASNKQVSSKQEYSRNSAKSSSLPDLRKYPSGTPRKKAFLRTVMPYITSQNAAITAERNWLISKQYQSQWSPAERARLKDIAKRYKVKWSGNTRKIPWNTLLERVDIIPTSMVATMAAAESGWGTSKLARNNNNLFGMKCMKGRCTNAPGKVKGYSQFSSVKESVSAYVTNLNTHPAYSSFRKSRAQLRKADQEVTATAMIHKLKGYSTKGKSYNNYLFAMYQDNQRLIAAHM
;
A
#
# COMPACT_ATOMS: atom_id res chain seq x y z
N MET A 1 -29.11 -34.82 7.01
CA MET A 1 -27.67 -34.52 6.87
C MET A 1 -27.28 -34.48 5.41
N ILE A 2 -27.34 -33.34 4.71
CA ILE A 2 -26.53 -33.13 3.49
C ILE A 2 -26.15 -31.64 3.46
N LEU A 3 -24.91 -31.34 3.84
CA LEU A 3 -24.29 -30.03 3.73
C LEU A 3 -23.77 -29.85 2.31
N THR A 4 -24.32 -28.88 1.58
CA THR A 4 -23.72 -28.37 0.35
C THR A 4 -22.56 -27.41 0.71
N PRO A 5 -21.35 -27.60 0.15
CA PRO A 5 -20.23 -26.72 0.46
C PRO A 5 -20.32 -25.42 -0.36
N ILE A 6 -20.47 -24.29 0.35
CA ILE A 6 -20.42 -22.95 -0.23
C ILE A 6 -18.98 -22.68 -0.72
N ARG A 7 -18.82 -22.71 -2.05
CA ARG A 7 -17.58 -22.36 -2.76
C ARG A 7 -17.26 -20.88 -2.54
N ARG A 8 -16.28 -20.59 -1.68
CA ARG A 8 -15.78 -19.24 -1.42
C ARG A 8 -14.95 -18.73 -2.60
N TYR A 9 -15.53 -17.87 -3.43
CA TYR A 9 -14.76 -17.09 -4.40
C TYR A 9 -13.98 -15.99 -3.66
N GLY A 10 -12.72 -16.30 -3.33
CA GLY A 10 -11.77 -15.32 -2.81
C GLY A 10 -11.41 -14.31 -3.89
N ALA A 11 -11.44 -13.01 -3.55
CA ALA A 11 -10.90 -11.95 -4.39
C ALA A 11 -9.39 -12.15 -4.56
N MET A 12 -8.99 -12.82 -5.64
CA MET A 12 -7.58 -13.09 -5.95
C MET A 12 -6.94 -11.90 -6.69
N ILE A 13 -5.99 -11.26 -6.02
CA ILE A 13 -4.98 -10.42 -6.67
C ILE A 13 -3.94 -11.40 -7.26
N LEU A 14 -4.05 -11.64 -8.57
CA LEU A 14 -3.08 -12.43 -9.32
C LEU A 14 -2.01 -11.46 -9.81
N MET A 15 -0.81 -11.52 -9.23
CA MET A 15 0.34 -10.76 -9.72
C MET A 15 1.28 -11.67 -10.50
N LEU A 16 1.32 -11.48 -11.82
CA LEU A 16 2.39 -11.95 -12.69
C LEU A 16 3.55 -10.96 -12.59
N LEU A 17 4.59 -11.35 -11.86
CA LEU A 17 5.91 -10.74 -11.95
C LEU A 17 6.69 -11.53 -13.00
N THR A 18 6.92 -10.94 -14.18
CA THR A 18 7.92 -11.43 -15.13
C THR A 18 9.29 -11.08 -14.58
N LEU A 19 9.97 -12.06 -13.98
CA LEU A 19 11.39 -11.99 -13.67
C LEU A 19 12.13 -12.24 -14.99
N VAL A 20 12.68 -11.19 -15.60
CA VAL A 20 13.71 -11.37 -16.64
C VAL A 20 15.03 -11.45 -15.90
N PHE A 21 15.49 -12.68 -15.66
CA PHE A 21 16.88 -12.95 -15.31
C PHE A 21 17.70 -12.86 -16.59
N SER A 22 18.62 -11.91 -16.65
CA SER A 22 19.68 -11.89 -17.67
C SER A 22 20.91 -12.53 -17.05
N SER A 23 21.08 -13.83 -17.29
CA SER A 23 22.32 -14.55 -17.09
C SER A 23 22.78 -15.04 -18.45
N GLU A 24 23.90 -14.50 -18.94
CA GLU A 24 24.92 -15.16 -19.77
C GLU A 24 25.93 -14.10 -20.23
N VAL A 25 27.06 -14.02 -19.55
CA VAL A 25 28.29 -13.48 -20.14
C VAL A 25 29.20 -14.69 -20.33
N LEU A 26 29.20 -15.22 -21.55
CA LEU A 26 30.17 -16.19 -22.01
C LEU A 26 31.50 -15.46 -22.24
N ALA A 27 32.52 -15.87 -21.48
CA ALA A 27 33.90 -15.53 -21.76
C ALA A 27 34.34 -16.18 -23.08
N LYS A 28 34.91 -15.39 -23.99
CA LYS A 28 35.81 -15.88 -25.03
C LYS A 28 37.05 -15.00 -25.08
N THR A 29 38.17 -15.64 -24.82
CA THR A 29 39.55 -15.19 -25.05
C THR A 29 39.82 -15.00 -26.54
N HIS A 30 40.44 -13.88 -26.92
CA HIS A 30 41.31 -13.80 -28.09
C HIS A 30 42.51 -12.91 -27.77
N THR A 31 43.70 -13.48 -27.95
CA THR A 31 44.99 -12.82 -27.98
C THR A 31 45.28 -12.24 -29.37
N THR A 32 46.00 -11.12 -29.37
CA THR A 32 47.07 -10.68 -30.30
C THR A 32 46.84 -9.36 -31.04
N THR A 33 47.49 -8.32 -30.50
CA THR A 33 48.26 -7.21 -31.08
C THR A 33 48.04 -6.78 -32.55
N ALA A 34 47.62 -5.51 -32.72
CA ALA A 34 48.24 -4.59 -33.68
C ALA A 34 47.94 -3.12 -33.30
N SER A 35 49.02 -2.34 -33.24
CA SER A 35 49.08 -0.91 -32.95
C SER A 35 48.55 -0.08 -34.13
N GLN A 36 47.70 0.92 -33.86
CA GLN A 36 47.60 2.12 -34.69
C GLN A 36 47.17 3.34 -33.87
N LYS A 37 47.76 4.48 -34.27
CA LYS A 37 47.98 5.73 -33.54
C LYS A 37 46.74 6.45 -33.02
N SER A 38 47.00 7.12 -31.90
CA SER A 38 46.26 8.15 -31.19
C SER A 38 45.64 9.25 -32.08
N HIS A 39 44.37 9.54 -31.84
CA HIS A 39 43.83 10.88 -32.01
C HIS A 39 43.28 11.37 -30.66
N LEU A 40 43.94 12.40 -30.13
CA LEU A 40 43.55 13.12 -28.93
C LEU A 40 42.29 13.95 -29.22
N THR A 41 41.20 13.67 -28.53
CA THR A 41 40.11 14.65 -28.36
C THR A 41 39.69 14.67 -26.90
N LYS A 42 40.25 15.69 -26.24
CA LYS A 42 39.89 16.32 -24.96
C LYS A 42 38.61 15.80 -24.29
N ALA A 43 38.81 15.21 -23.10
CA ALA A 43 37.76 14.99 -22.11
C ALA A 43 37.07 16.31 -21.74
N SER A 44 35.74 16.27 -21.65
CA SER A 44 34.97 17.22 -20.85
C SER A 44 34.15 16.42 -19.85
N ASN A 45 34.75 16.16 -18.69
CA ASN A 45 34.06 15.69 -17.49
C ASN A 45 33.11 16.80 -17.04
N LYS A 46 31.85 16.75 -17.48
CA LYS A 46 30.81 17.61 -16.91
C LYS A 46 30.28 16.93 -15.64
N GLN A 47 30.97 17.23 -14.54
CA GLN A 47 30.53 17.00 -13.18
C GLN A 47 29.20 17.75 -12.98
N VAL A 48 28.06 17.07 -13.16
CA VAL A 48 26.74 17.68 -12.96
C VAL A 48 26.47 17.74 -11.46
N SER A 49 26.58 18.96 -10.96
CA SER A 49 26.28 19.42 -9.61
C SER A 49 24.99 18.83 -9.02
N SER A 50 25.15 18.19 -7.87
CA SER A 50 24.15 17.49 -7.07
C SER A 50 23.22 18.41 -6.26
N LYS A 51 22.84 19.57 -6.79
CA LYS A 51 21.94 20.52 -6.12
C LYS A 51 20.88 21.05 -7.08
N GLN A 52 19.99 20.18 -7.52
CA GLN A 52 18.62 20.60 -7.81
C GLN A 52 17.76 20.10 -6.66
N GLU A 53 17.46 21.01 -5.75
CA GLU A 53 16.48 20.85 -4.70
C GLU A 53 15.15 20.50 -5.38
N TYR A 54 14.86 19.19 -5.48
CA TYR A 54 13.68 18.69 -6.16
C TYR A 54 12.44 19.19 -5.42
N SER A 55 11.86 20.24 -6.01
CA SER A 55 10.69 21.02 -5.60
C SER A 55 9.72 20.32 -4.64
N ARG A 56 9.49 20.98 -3.49
CA ARG A 56 8.51 20.67 -2.42
C ARG A 56 7.03 20.72 -2.87
N ASN A 57 6.73 20.56 -4.15
CA ASN A 57 5.37 20.69 -4.69
C ASN A 57 4.56 19.37 -4.71
N SER A 58 5.06 18.27 -4.13
CA SER A 58 4.31 17.00 -4.06
C SER A 58 3.01 17.09 -3.24
N ALA A 59 2.82 18.14 -2.43
CA ALA A 59 1.61 18.34 -1.64
C ALA A 59 0.41 18.89 -2.45
N LYS A 60 0.62 19.42 -3.67
CA LYS A 60 -0.46 19.96 -4.52
C LYS A 60 -0.88 19.06 -5.69
N SER A 61 -0.08 18.04 -6.04
CA SER A 61 -0.45 17.09 -7.09
C SER A 61 -1.24 15.91 -6.50
N SER A 62 -2.49 15.76 -6.93
CA SER A 62 -3.33 14.61 -6.59
C SER A 62 -2.74 13.30 -7.14
N SER A 63 -2.02 13.34 -8.26
CA SER A 63 -1.47 12.17 -8.95
C SER A 63 0.00 11.88 -8.60
N LEU A 64 0.40 10.64 -8.81
CA LEU A 64 1.78 10.19 -8.65
C LEU A 64 2.67 10.86 -9.71
N PRO A 65 3.76 11.54 -9.33
CA PRO A 65 4.69 12.11 -10.30
C PRO A 65 5.38 10.99 -11.11
N ASP A 66 5.92 11.30 -12.28
CA ASP A 66 6.67 10.32 -13.05
C ASP A 66 8.03 10.02 -12.39
N LEU A 67 8.04 8.99 -11.54
CA LEU A 67 9.21 8.60 -10.75
C LEU A 67 10.33 7.96 -11.59
N ARG A 68 10.09 7.71 -12.88
CA ARG A 68 11.13 7.23 -13.81
C ARG A 68 12.18 8.30 -14.12
N LYS A 69 11.87 9.58 -13.85
CA LYS A 69 12.82 10.70 -13.96
C LYS A 69 13.96 10.62 -12.93
N TYR A 70 13.81 9.79 -11.89
CA TYR A 70 14.85 9.54 -10.89
C TYR A 70 15.64 8.28 -11.24
N PRO A 71 16.98 8.25 -11.01
CA PRO A 71 17.80 7.05 -11.13
C PRO A 71 17.23 5.89 -10.28
N SER A 72 17.43 4.66 -10.76
CA SER A 72 17.01 3.46 -10.01
C SER A 72 17.71 3.36 -8.65
N GLY A 73 17.14 2.57 -7.75
CA GLY A 73 17.65 2.43 -6.39
C GLY A 73 17.23 3.59 -5.48
N THR A 74 18.12 3.97 -4.56
CA THR A 74 17.81 4.89 -3.44
C THR A 74 17.18 6.23 -3.86
N PRO A 75 17.64 6.94 -4.92
CA PRO A 75 17.04 8.21 -5.32
C PRO A 75 15.54 8.09 -5.62
N ARG A 76 15.16 7.10 -6.43
CA ARG A 76 13.75 6.84 -6.75
C ARG A 76 12.95 6.37 -5.54
N LYS A 77 13.51 5.50 -4.71
CA LYS A 77 12.85 5.03 -3.48
C LYS A 77 12.52 6.21 -2.54
N LYS A 78 13.45 7.15 -2.36
CA LYS A 78 13.21 8.39 -1.59
C LYS A 78 12.11 9.24 -2.22
N ALA A 79 12.16 9.47 -3.53
CA ALA A 79 11.13 10.23 -4.24
C ALA A 79 9.73 9.60 -4.08
N PHE A 80 9.64 8.27 -4.22
CA PHE A 80 8.40 7.52 -3.98
C PHE A 80 7.86 7.74 -2.56
N LEU A 81 8.70 7.51 -1.54
CA LEU A 81 8.30 7.62 -0.13
C LEU A 81 7.85 9.03 0.23
N ARG A 82 8.54 10.07 -0.24
CA ARG A 82 8.13 11.48 -0.04
C ARG A 82 6.74 11.77 -0.60
N THR A 83 6.36 11.13 -1.71
CA THR A 83 5.03 11.31 -2.28
C THR A 83 3.96 10.54 -1.51
N VAL A 84 4.23 9.29 -1.11
CA VAL A 84 3.19 8.41 -0.56
C VAL A 84 3.01 8.53 0.96
N MET A 85 4.07 8.83 1.74
CA MET A 85 4.00 8.80 3.20
C MET A 85 3.01 9.81 3.79
N PRO A 86 2.92 11.07 3.32
CA PRO A 86 1.96 12.02 3.86
C PRO A 86 0.51 11.51 3.79
N TYR A 87 0.16 10.78 2.73
CA TYR A 87 -1.18 10.21 2.56
C TYR A 87 -1.43 9.01 3.48
N ILE A 88 -0.42 8.18 3.73
CA ILE A 88 -0.53 7.05 4.67
C ILE A 88 -0.65 7.57 6.10
N THR A 89 0.20 8.52 6.50
CA THR A 89 0.17 9.13 7.84
C THR A 89 -1.16 9.86 8.07
N SER A 90 -1.63 10.64 7.10
CA SER A 90 -2.94 11.31 7.17
C SER A 90 -4.10 10.32 7.29
N GLN A 91 -4.08 9.21 6.54
CA GLN A 91 -5.11 8.18 6.63
C GLN A 91 -5.10 7.48 8.00
N ASN A 92 -3.93 7.15 8.54
CA ASN A 92 -3.81 6.54 9.87
C ASN A 92 -4.23 7.52 10.98
N ALA A 93 -3.89 8.80 10.88
CA ALA A 93 -4.33 9.82 11.82
C ALA A 93 -5.86 9.95 11.86
N ALA A 94 -6.53 9.94 10.70
CA ALA A 94 -8.00 9.95 10.63
C ALA A 94 -8.62 8.72 11.29
N ILE A 95 -8.06 7.53 11.07
CA ILE A 95 -8.52 6.29 11.69
C ILE A 95 -8.30 6.31 13.21
N THR A 96 -7.16 6.79 13.68
CA THR A 96 -6.86 6.93 15.11
C THR A 96 -7.84 7.88 15.78
N ALA A 97 -8.14 9.03 15.18
CA ALA A 97 -9.12 9.97 15.71
C ALA A 97 -10.52 9.35 15.81
N GLU A 98 -10.94 8.57 14.81
CA GLU A 98 -12.21 7.83 14.84
C GLU A 98 -12.22 6.76 15.92
N ARG A 99 -11.13 5.98 16.03
CA ARG A 99 -10.98 4.93 17.04
C ARG A 99 -11.04 5.51 18.46
N ASN A 100 -10.30 6.58 18.72
CA ASN A 100 -10.27 7.24 20.03
C ASN A 100 -11.65 7.79 20.41
N TRP A 101 -12.36 8.38 19.44
CA TRP A 101 -13.74 8.81 19.63
C TRP A 101 -14.68 7.63 19.92
N LEU A 102 -14.51 6.47 19.27
CA LEU A 102 -15.31 5.28 19.58
C LEU A 102 -15.04 4.74 20.99
N ILE A 103 -13.77 4.69 21.39
CA ILE A 103 -13.37 4.22 22.72
C ILE A 103 -13.97 5.12 23.80
N SER A 104 -13.91 6.45 23.64
CA SER A 104 -14.51 7.38 24.61
C SER A 104 -16.04 7.27 24.71
N LYS A 105 -16.69 6.72 23.68
CA LYS A 105 -18.14 6.48 23.64
C LYS A 105 -18.57 5.09 24.10
N GLN A 106 -17.64 4.16 24.31
CA GLN A 106 -17.96 2.78 24.64
C GLN A 106 -18.75 2.63 25.95
N TYR A 107 -18.50 3.52 26.91
CA TYR A 107 -19.10 3.50 28.25
C TYR A 107 -20.17 4.59 28.45
N GLN A 108 -20.61 5.27 27.39
CA GLN A 108 -21.61 6.34 27.48
C GLN A 108 -23.03 5.82 27.22
N SER A 109 -23.95 6.21 28.09
CA SER A 109 -25.37 5.85 27.97
C SER A 109 -26.19 6.87 27.16
N GLN A 110 -25.73 8.12 27.08
CA GLN A 110 -26.41 9.21 26.39
C GLN A 110 -25.72 9.53 25.06
N TRP A 111 -26.53 9.82 24.04
CA TRP A 111 -26.05 10.05 22.68
C TRP A 111 -26.78 11.24 22.08
N SER A 112 -26.06 12.27 21.65
CA SER A 112 -26.66 13.37 20.91
C SER A 112 -27.06 12.93 19.49
N PRO A 113 -27.98 13.64 18.79
CA PRO A 113 -28.30 13.36 17.40
C PRO A 113 -27.07 13.35 16.48
N ALA A 114 -26.14 14.29 16.68
CA ALA A 114 -24.89 14.39 15.91
C ALA A 114 -23.98 13.17 16.14
N GLU A 115 -23.90 12.68 17.38
CA GLU A 115 -23.10 11.50 17.73
C GLU A 115 -23.68 10.22 17.13
N ARG A 116 -25.02 10.08 17.14
CA ARG A 116 -25.69 8.95 16.48
C ARG A 116 -25.46 8.98 14.97
N ALA A 117 -25.53 10.14 14.34
CA ALA A 117 -25.22 10.31 12.92
C ALA A 117 -23.76 9.94 12.62
N ARG A 118 -22.81 10.45 13.41
CA ARG A 118 -21.39 10.12 13.28
C ARG A 118 -21.12 8.62 13.45
N LEU A 119 -21.73 7.97 14.44
CA LEU A 119 -21.59 6.51 14.64
C LEU A 119 -22.17 5.74 13.45
N LYS A 120 -23.31 6.18 12.90
CA LYS A 120 -23.94 5.57 11.73
C LYS A 120 -23.03 5.66 10.50
N ASP A 121 -22.38 6.81 10.30
CA ASP A 121 -21.44 7.02 9.20
C ASP A 121 -20.18 6.18 9.35
N ILE A 122 -19.63 6.07 10.57
CA ILE A 122 -18.50 5.16 10.84
C ILE A 122 -18.93 3.70 10.57
N ALA A 123 -20.06 3.25 11.13
CA ALA A 123 -20.54 1.89 10.91
C ALA A 123 -20.74 1.58 9.42
N LYS A 124 -21.32 2.52 8.65
CA LYS A 124 -21.48 2.41 7.20
C LYS A 124 -20.15 2.31 6.47
N ARG A 125 -19.20 3.23 6.72
CA ARG A 125 -17.87 3.21 6.06
C ARG A 125 -17.10 1.92 6.35
N TYR A 126 -17.14 1.45 7.59
CA TYR A 126 -16.48 0.20 7.98
C TYR A 126 -17.33 -1.05 7.71
N LYS A 127 -18.48 -0.92 7.03
CA LYS A 127 -19.39 -2.01 6.64
C LYS A 127 -19.85 -2.87 7.83
N VAL A 128 -20.05 -2.25 8.99
CA VAL A 128 -20.55 -2.88 10.21
C VAL A 128 -22.07 -2.76 10.22
N LYS A 129 -22.76 -3.89 10.31
CA LYS A 129 -24.23 -3.91 10.39
C LYS A 129 -24.64 -3.42 11.78
N TRP A 130 -25.36 -2.30 11.82
CA TRP A 130 -25.91 -1.73 13.04
C TRP A 130 -27.27 -1.09 12.73
N SER A 131 -28.28 -1.37 13.56
CA SER A 131 -29.66 -0.92 13.35
C SER A 131 -29.93 0.53 13.79
N GLY A 132 -28.94 1.21 14.39
CA GLY A 132 -29.11 2.52 15.00
C GLY A 132 -29.48 2.50 16.48
N ASN A 133 -29.77 1.32 17.05
CA ASN A 133 -30.00 1.17 18.49
C ASN A 133 -28.68 1.31 19.26
N THR A 134 -28.49 2.43 19.96
CA THR A 134 -27.27 2.74 20.73
C THR A 134 -27.06 1.83 21.94
N ARG A 135 -28.08 1.08 22.39
CA ARG A 135 -27.92 0.03 23.41
C ARG A 135 -27.35 -1.28 22.86
N LYS A 136 -27.35 -1.46 21.53
CA LYS A 136 -26.92 -2.68 20.83
C LYS A 136 -25.86 -2.37 19.78
N ILE A 137 -24.83 -1.62 20.15
CA ILE A 137 -23.70 -1.31 19.28
C ILE A 137 -22.77 -2.53 19.23
N PRO A 138 -22.39 -3.03 18.04
CA PRO A 138 -21.47 -4.17 17.91
C PRO A 138 -20.01 -3.75 18.13
N TRP A 139 -19.67 -3.31 19.34
CA TRP A 139 -18.38 -2.70 19.71
C TRP A 139 -17.17 -3.52 19.27
N ASN A 140 -17.18 -4.84 19.52
CA ASN A 140 -16.07 -5.72 19.12
C ASN A 140 -15.83 -5.69 17.61
N THR A 141 -16.89 -5.86 16.81
CA THR A 141 -16.76 -5.82 15.34
C THR A 141 -16.32 -4.46 14.86
N LEU A 142 -16.81 -3.38 15.49
CA LEU A 142 -16.48 -2.02 15.12
C LEU A 142 -15.00 -1.71 15.41
N LEU A 143 -14.54 -1.98 16.62
CA LEU A 143 -13.14 -1.75 17.02
C LEU A 143 -12.15 -2.72 16.34
N GLU A 144 -12.58 -3.90 15.90
CA GLU A 144 -11.72 -4.75 15.04
C GLU A 144 -11.46 -4.11 13.66
N ARG A 145 -12.44 -3.35 13.12
CA ARG A 145 -12.35 -2.73 11.79
C ARG A 145 -11.76 -1.32 11.82
N VAL A 146 -12.09 -0.52 12.83
CA VAL A 146 -11.63 0.86 12.98
C VAL A 146 -10.27 0.88 13.70
N ASP A 147 -9.23 0.50 12.97
CA ASP A 147 -7.86 0.52 13.48
C ASP A 147 -6.87 0.71 12.33
N ILE A 148 -5.71 1.27 12.66
CA ILE A 148 -4.67 1.64 11.71
C ILE A 148 -4.04 0.40 11.08
N ILE A 149 -3.29 0.62 10.00
CA ILE A 149 -2.39 -0.38 9.41
C ILE A 149 -0.98 0.19 9.53
N PRO A 150 0.03 -0.58 10.00
CA PRO A 150 1.36 -0.02 10.24
C PRO A 150 1.85 0.78 9.03
N THR A 151 2.28 2.03 9.23
CA THR A 151 2.67 2.94 8.14
C THR A 151 3.73 2.30 7.24
N SER A 152 4.75 1.69 7.85
CA SER A 152 5.82 0.99 7.15
C SER A 152 5.34 -0.24 6.38
N MET A 153 4.30 -0.93 6.85
CA MET A 153 3.66 -2.02 6.13
C MET A 153 2.96 -1.49 4.87
N VAL A 154 2.13 -0.44 4.99
CA VAL A 154 1.45 0.15 3.84
C VAL A 154 2.45 0.70 2.82
N ALA A 155 3.55 1.31 3.28
CA ALA A 155 4.65 1.79 2.43
C ALA A 155 5.31 0.65 1.64
N THR A 156 5.63 -0.44 2.33
CA THR A 156 6.25 -1.64 1.73
C THR A 156 5.32 -2.25 0.69
N MET A 157 4.03 -2.38 1.02
CA MET A 157 3.01 -2.89 0.11
C MET A 157 2.90 -1.99 -1.12
N ALA A 158 2.76 -0.68 -0.94
CA ALA A 158 2.68 0.26 -2.06
C ALA A 158 3.91 0.15 -2.97
N ALA A 159 5.11 0.08 -2.38
CA ALA A 159 6.35 -0.03 -3.14
C ALA A 159 6.47 -1.38 -3.89
N ALA A 160 6.10 -2.50 -3.25
CA ALA A 160 6.14 -3.83 -3.85
C ALA A 160 5.19 -3.93 -5.05
N GLU A 161 3.95 -3.49 -4.87
CA GLU A 161 2.86 -3.66 -5.82
C GLU A 161 2.95 -2.70 -7.02
N SER A 162 3.58 -1.53 -6.81
CA SER A 162 3.73 -0.51 -7.85
C SER A 162 5.12 -0.47 -8.50
N GLY A 163 6.06 -1.31 -8.04
CA GLY A 163 7.47 -1.22 -8.44
C GLY A 163 8.06 0.16 -8.11
N TRP A 164 7.90 0.61 -6.86
CA TRP A 164 8.27 1.96 -6.41
C TRP A 164 7.62 3.07 -7.24
N GLY A 165 6.36 2.87 -7.61
CA GLY A 165 5.52 3.81 -8.35
C GLY A 165 5.77 3.89 -9.86
N THR A 166 6.60 3.00 -10.42
CA THR A 166 6.95 3.04 -11.85
C THR A 166 6.00 2.25 -12.74
N SER A 167 5.21 1.33 -12.16
CA SER A 167 4.32 0.47 -12.94
C SER A 167 3.32 1.29 -13.77
N LYS A 168 2.95 0.77 -14.94
CA LYS A 168 1.94 1.41 -15.81
C LYS A 168 0.62 1.63 -15.06
N LEU A 169 0.24 0.69 -14.20
CA LEU A 169 -0.97 0.79 -13.39
C LEU A 169 -0.89 1.92 -12.36
N ALA A 170 0.22 2.04 -11.64
CA ALA A 170 0.42 3.11 -10.66
C ALA A 170 0.38 4.49 -11.32
N ARG A 171 1.06 4.66 -12.45
CA ARG A 171 1.12 5.94 -13.18
C ARG A 171 -0.21 6.30 -13.84
N ASN A 172 -0.84 5.35 -14.53
CA ASN A 172 -2.00 5.66 -15.34
C ASN A 172 -3.29 5.68 -14.50
N ASN A 173 -3.43 4.79 -13.51
CA ASN A 173 -4.67 4.65 -12.74
C ASN A 173 -4.58 5.24 -11.32
N ASN A 174 -3.43 5.83 -10.93
CA ASN A 174 -3.10 6.15 -9.53
C ASN A 174 -3.27 4.94 -8.60
N ASN A 175 -3.12 3.71 -9.09
CA ASN A 175 -3.43 2.50 -8.34
C ASN A 175 -2.13 1.82 -7.88
N LEU A 176 -1.74 2.13 -6.64
CA LEU A 176 -0.48 1.67 -6.07
C LEU A 176 -0.50 0.20 -5.64
N PHE A 177 -1.69 -0.37 -5.44
CA PHE A 177 -1.86 -1.66 -4.75
C PHE A 177 -2.45 -2.76 -5.63
N GLY A 178 -2.47 -2.57 -6.95
CA GLY A 178 -3.00 -3.59 -7.87
C GLY A 178 -4.50 -3.86 -7.68
N MET A 179 -5.26 -2.91 -7.15
CA MET A 179 -6.67 -3.15 -6.80
C MET A 179 -7.51 -3.38 -8.07
N LYS A 180 -8.07 -4.57 -8.22
CA LYS A 180 -9.02 -4.87 -9.28
C LYS A 180 -10.33 -4.15 -9.03
N CYS A 181 -10.95 -3.68 -10.10
CA CYS A 181 -12.32 -3.18 -10.04
C CYS A 181 -13.29 -4.35 -9.94
N MET A 182 -14.43 -4.12 -9.29
CA MET A 182 -15.52 -5.11 -9.30
C MET A 182 -16.09 -5.24 -10.72
N LYS A 183 -16.53 -6.45 -11.09
CA LYS A 183 -17.18 -6.69 -12.39
C LYS A 183 -18.27 -5.65 -12.65
N GLY A 184 -18.22 -5.00 -13.82
CA GLY A 184 -19.18 -3.97 -14.24
C GLY A 184 -18.96 -2.57 -13.64
N ARG A 185 -17.93 -2.35 -12.80
CA ARG A 185 -17.65 -1.05 -12.17
C ARG A 185 -16.32 -0.42 -12.58
N CYS A 186 -15.67 -0.98 -13.59
CA CYS A 186 -14.43 -0.42 -14.12
C CYS A 186 -14.78 0.71 -15.10
N THR A 187 -14.32 1.93 -14.82
CA THR A 187 -14.33 3.00 -15.83
C THR A 187 -13.29 2.65 -16.90
N ASN A 188 -13.68 2.53 -18.16
CA ASN A 188 -12.75 2.20 -19.25
C ASN A 188 -12.22 3.47 -19.92
N ALA A 189 -11.70 4.42 -19.13
CA ALA A 189 -11.16 5.66 -19.68
C ALA A 189 -9.90 5.40 -20.55
N PRO A 190 -9.72 6.16 -21.65
CA PRO A 190 -8.54 6.05 -22.50
C PRO A 190 -7.22 6.15 -21.72
N GLY A 191 -6.24 5.34 -22.11
CA GLY A 191 -4.91 5.30 -21.48
C GLY A 191 -4.84 4.59 -20.12
N LYS A 192 -5.96 4.17 -19.53
CA LYS A 192 -5.99 3.44 -18.26
C LYS A 192 -5.83 1.94 -18.46
N VAL A 193 -5.26 1.27 -17.45
CA VAL A 193 -5.13 -0.20 -17.45
C VAL A 193 -6.50 -0.81 -17.13
N LYS A 194 -7.03 -1.60 -18.07
CA LYS A 194 -8.34 -2.27 -17.98
C LYS A 194 -8.34 -3.34 -16.87
N GLY A 195 -9.50 -3.56 -16.24
CA GLY A 195 -9.67 -4.56 -15.18
C GLY A 195 -9.16 -4.14 -13.79
N TYR A 196 -8.64 -2.92 -13.67
CA TYR A 196 -8.19 -2.35 -12.39
C TYR A 196 -8.96 -1.08 -12.05
N SER A 197 -9.10 -0.84 -10.74
CA SER A 197 -9.65 0.39 -10.21
C SER A 197 -8.81 1.59 -10.65
N GLN A 198 -9.49 2.72 -10.81
CA GLN A 198 -8.90 4.02 -11.10
C GLN A 198 -9.19 4.93 -9.93
N PHE A 199 -8.18 5.68 -9.52
CA PHE A 199 -8.29 6.64 -8.44
C PHE A 199 -7.98 8.04 -8.97
N SER A 200 -8.73 9.02 -8.48
CA SER A 200 -8.48 10.44 -8.74
C SER A 200 -7.13 10.90 -8.20
N SER A 201 -6.63 10.22 -7.15
CA SER A 201 -5.41 10.60 -6.46
C SER A 201 -4.69 9.43 -5.77
N VAL A 202 -3.41 9.65 -5.43
CA VAL A 202 -2.63 8.76 -4.57
C VAL A 202 -3.31 8.60 -3.20
N LYS A 203 -3.85 9.69 -2.65
CA LYS A 203 -4.62 9.70 -1.40
C LYS A 203 -5.79 8.72 -1.45
N GLU A 204 -6.57 8.75 -2.53
CA GLU A 204 -7.72 7.87 -2.71
C GLU A 204 -7.28 6.41 -2.84
N SER A 205 -6.17 6.12 -3.53
CA SER A 205 -5.61 4.77 -3.60
C SER A 205 -5.22 4.21 -2.24
N VAL A 206 -4.54 5.02 -1.42
CA VAL A 206 -4.17 4.65 -0.03
C VAL A 206 -5.42 4.41 0.82
N SER A 207 -6.39 5.32 0.76
CA SER A 207 -7.65 5.20 1.51
C SER A 207 -8.44 3.94 1.11
N ALA A 208 -8.53 3.64 -0.18
CA ALA A 208 -9.21 2.46 -0.70
C ALA A 208 -8.52 1.17 -0.24
N TYR A 209 -7.18 1.13 -0.27
CA TYR A 209 -6.40 -0.02 0.20
C TYR A 209 -6.59 -0.27 1.70
N VAL A 210 -6.44 0.77 2.53
CA VAL A 210 -6.61 0.65 3.98
C VAL A 210 -8.05 0.24 4.32
N THR A 211 -9.04 0.83 3.65
CA THR A 211 -10.46 0.45 3.81
C THR A 211 -10.70 -1.00 3.40
N ASN A 212 -10.06 -1.48 2.34
CA ASN A 212 -10.18 -2.87 1.91
C ASN A 212 -9.68 -3.84 3.00
N LEU A 213 -8.49 -3.61 3.55
CA LEU A 213 -7.96 -4.42 4.67
C LEU A 213 -8.84 -4.32 5.94
N ASN A 214 -9.40 -3.14 6.21
CA ASN A 214 -10.25 -2.91 7.37
C ASN A 214 -11.68 -3.45 7.23
N THR A 215 -12.16 -3.76 6.02
CA THR A 215 -13.58 -4.11 5.83
C THR A 215 -13.83 -5.42 5.09
N HIS A 216 -12.92 -5.85 4.21
CA HIS A 216 -13.18 -7.01 3.37
C HIS A 216 -13.16 -8.32 4.19
N PRO A 217 -14.08 -9.27 3.96
CA PRO A 217 -14.17 -10.51 4.74
C PRO A 217 -12.90 -11.37 4.70
N ALA A 218 -12.19 -11.37 3.56
CA ALA A 218 -10.94 -12.13 3.39
C ALA A 218 -9.85 -11.74 4.41
N TYR A 219 -9.85 -10.50 4.90
CA TYR A 219 -8.85 -10.01 5.87
C TYR A 219 -9.36 -10.02 7.32
N SER A 220 -10.39 -10.82 7.61
CA SER A 220 -10.88 -10.98 8.99
C SER A 220 -9.81 -11.50 9.95
N SER A 221 -9.00 -12.47 9.54
CA SER A 221 -7.90 -12.99 10.37
C SER A 221 -6.81 -11.95 10.62
N PHE A 222 -6.53 -11.10 9.63
CA PHE A 222 -5.60 -9.97 9.77
C PHE A 222 -6.09 -9.01 10.86
N ARG A 223 -7.36 -8.59 10.80
CA ARG A 223 -7.96 -7.72 11.80
C ARG A 223 -8.01 -8.33 13.20
N LYS A 224 -8.32 -9.62 13.31
CA LYS A 224 -8.30 -10.35 14.59
C LYS A 224 -6.89 -10.38 15.19
N SER A 225 -5.87 -10.64 14.39
CA SER A 225 -4.47 -10.61 14.86
C SER A 225 -4.10 -9.22 15.38
N ARG A 226 -4.55 -8.18 14.68
CA ARG A 226 -4.34 -6.78 15.09
C ARG A 226 -5.04 -6.46 16.41
N ALA A 227 -6.29 -6.91 16.57
CA ALA A 227 -7.04 -6.75 17.81
C ALA A 227 -6.43 -7.52 18.99
N GLN A 228 -5.81 -8.68 18.74
CA GLN A 228 -5.07 -9.43 19.77
C GLN A 228 -3.85 -8.66 20.28
N LEU A 229 -3.06 -8.06 19.37
CA LEU A 229 -1.93 -7.21 19.77
C LEU A 229 -2.41 -6.05 20.67
N ARG A 230 -3.51 -5.39 20.28
CA ARG A 230 -4.11 -4.31 21.09
C ARG A 230 -4.55 -4.77 22.48
N LYS A 231 -5.13 -5.96 22.60
CA LYS A 231 -5.56 -6.53 23.89
C LYS A 231 -4.38 -6.91 24.79
N ALA A 232 -3.23 -7.19 24.19
CA ALA A 232 -2.00 -7.50 24.91
C ALA A 232 -1.11 -6.25 25.12
N ASP A 233 -1.62 -5.05 24.84
CA ASP A 233 -0.88 -3.78 24.85
C ASP A 233 0.42 -3.81 24.01
N GLN A 234 0.41 -4.63 22.96
CA GLN A 234 1.52 -4.73 22.01
C GLN A 234 1.32 -3.78 20.84
N GLU A 235 2.42 -3.18 20.39
CA GLU A 235 2.41 -2.31 19.24
C GLU A 235 2.05 -3.07 17.95
N VAL A 236 1.18 -2.47 17.14
CA VAL A 236 0.82 -2.98 15.82
C VAL A 236 1.90 -2.58 14.81
N THR A 237 2.97 -3.37 14.73
CA THR A 237 4.13 -3.11 13.85
C THR A 237 4.04 -3.84 12.51
N ALA A 238 4.82 -3.42 11.51
CA ALA A 238 4.92 -4.13 10.24
C ALA A 238 5.44 -5.56 10.40
N THR A 239 6.45 -5.76 11.25
CA THR A 239 7.04 -7.07 11.58
C THR A 239 5.97 -8.04 12.11
N ALA A 240 5.11 -7.58 13.00
CA ALA A 240 4.05 -8.43 13.56
C ALA A 240 2.94 -8.75 12.55
N MET A 241 2.70 -7.86 11.58
CA MET A 241 1.49 -7.89 10.75
C MET A 241 1.66 -8.43 9.33
N ILE A 242 2.86 -8.32 8.71
CA ILE A 242 3.07 -8.75 7.31
C ILE A 242 2.71 -10.22 7.10
N HIS A 243 3.15 -11.11 8.01
CA HIS A 243 2.84 -12.54 7.91
C HIS A 243 1.37 -12.88 8.20
N LYS A 244 0.56 -11.92 8.67
CA LYS A 244 -0.88 -12.11 8.95
C LYS A 244 -1.77 -11.79 7.75
N LEU A 245 -1.20 -11.38 6.61
CA LEU A 245 -1.91 -11.13 5.33
C LEU A 245 -2.32 -12.43 4.59
N LYS A 246 -2.99 -13.35 5.28
CA LYS A 246 -3.51 -14.56 4.64
C LYS A 246 -4.55 -14.19 3.57
N GLY A 247 -4.44 -14.80 2.39
CA GLY A 247 -5.40 -14.62 1.28
C GLY A 247 -5.24 -13.31 0.51
N TYR A 248 -4.20 -12.51 0.80
CA TYR A 248 -3.90 -11.31 0.02
C TYR A 248 -3.33 -11.67 -1.38
N SER A 249 -2.41 -12.63 -1.43
CA SER A 249 -1.77 -13.11 -2.66
C SER A 249 -1.99 -14.60 -2.85
N THR A 250 -2.10 -15.04 -4.11
CA THR A 250 -2.19 -16.46 -4.48
C THR A 250 -0.93 -17.23 -4.12
N LYS A 251 0.21 -16.54 -4.06
CA LYS A 251 1.50 -17.10 -3.61
C LYS A 251 1.58 -17.32 -2.09
N GLY A 252 0.57 -16.88 -1.33
CA GLY A 252 0.46 -17.13 0.11
C GLY A 252 1.72 -16.74 0.89
N LYS A 253 2.27 -17.70 1.66
CA LYS A 253 3.43 -17.48 2.54
C LYS A 253 4.66 -16.97 1.80
N SER A 254 4.92 -17.46 0.58
CA SER A 254 6.07 -17.01 -0.22
C SER A 254 6.02 -15.50 -0.49
N TYR A 255 4.84 -14.96 -0.80
CA TYR A 255 4.67 -13.52 -0.99
C TYR A 255 4.83 -12.74 0.31
N ASN A 256 4.32 -13.26 1.43
CA ASN A 256 4.51 -12.61 2.73
C ASN A 256 5.99 -12.56 3.14
N ASN A 257 6.76 -13.61 2.84
CA ASN A 257 8.21 -13.62 3.06
C ASN A 257 8.92 -12.60 2.17
N TYR A 258 8.54 -12.49 0.90
CA TYR A 258 9.06 -11.45 0.00
C TYR A 258 8.78 -10.04 0.53
N LEU A 259 7.56 -9.77 0.99
CA LEU A 259 7.22 -8.48 1.59
C LEU A 259 8.02 -8.20 2.86
N PHE A 260 8.24 -9.21 3.68
CA PHE A 260 9.00 -9.07 4.91
C PHE A 260 10.47 -8.74 4.63
N ALA A 261 11.10 -9.47 3.70
CA ALA A 261 12.47 -9.18 3.26
C ALA A 261 12.57 -7.76 2.66
N MET A 262 11.63 -7.39 1.78
CA MET A 262 11.58 -6.04 1.22
C MET A 262 11.43 -4.96 2.30
N TYR A 263 10.62 -5.20 3.34
CA TYR A 263 10.51 -4.29 4.48
C TYR A 263 11.84 -4.17 5.21
N GLN A 264 12.50 -5.29 5.55
CA GLN A 264 13.78 -5.31 6.26
C GLN A 264 14.87 -4.55 5.50
N ASP A 265 15.04 -4.83 4.20
CA ASP A 265 16.04 -4.19 3.34
C ASP A 265 15.85 -2.67 3.22
N ASN A 266 14.64 -2.18 3.46
CA ASN A 266 14.29 -0.77 3.31
C ASN A 266 13.86 -0.12 4.63
N GLN A 267 14.03 -0.79 5.77
CA GLN A 267 13.48 -0.34 7.06
C GLN A 267 13.99 1.05 7.45
N ARG A 268 15.31 1.26 7.38
CA ARG A 268 15.93 2.58 7.68
C ARG A 268 15.43 3.66 6.74
N LEU A 269 15.28 3.31 5.46
CA LEU A 269 14.81 4.24 4.44
C LEU A 269 13.36 4.64 4.66
N ILE A 270 12.49 3.69 5.00
CA ILE A 270 11.07 3.92 5.29
C ILE A 270 10.93 4.74 6.57
N ALA A 271 11.64 4.37 7.64
CA ALA A 271 11.60 5.07 8.92
C ALA A 271 12.00 6.55 8.80
N ALA A 272 12.96 6.88 7.93
CA ALA A 272 13.38 8.26 7.67
C ALA A 272 12.33 9.14 6.96
N HIS A 273 11.18 8.59 6.56
CA HIS A 273 10.08 9.31 5.90
C HIS A 273 8.76 9.20 6.65
N MET A 274 8.76 8.62 7.86
CA MET A 274 7.59 8.49 8.72
C MET A 274 7.26 9.80 9.44
#